data_AF-A0A8S0FKJ0-F1
#
_entry.id   AF-A0A8S0FKJ0-F1
#
_cell.length_a   1.000
_cell.length_b   1.000
_cell.length_c   1.000
_cell.angle_alpha   90.00
_cell.angle_beta   90.00
_cell.angle_gamma   90.00
#
_symmetry.space_group_name_H-M   'P 1'
#
loop_
_entity.id
_entity.type
_entity.pdbx_description
1 polymer ?
#
loop_
_entity_poly.entity_id
_entity_poly.type
_entity_poly.pdbx_seq_one_letter_code
_entity_poly.pdbx_strand_id
1 'polypeptide(L)'
;MQGPDYPTEAEIITSRAEIRKIYENGRGSVRMRAVWKKEDGAVVISALPHQVSGARVLEQIAAQMRNKKLPMVDDLRDESDHENPTRLVIVPRSNRVDMDQVMNHLFATTDLEKSYRINLNMIGLDGRPAVKNLLEILSEWLVFRLRGTITRRVGFSCANDLDTVRRRLNYRLEKVLKRLHILEGLLVAFLNIDEVIEIIRNEDEPKPALMSRFGLTETQAEAILELKLRHLAKLEEMKIRGEQSELEKERDQLQGILASERKMNNLLKKELQADAQGYGDERRSPLHEREEAKAMSEHDMLPSEPVTIVLSQMGWVRSAKGHDIDAFAAYRKHLQSPPFHQQTGPEL
;
A
#
# COMPACT_ATOMS: atom_id res chain seq x y z
N MET A 1 -7.48 9.36 1.05
CA MET A 1 -6.79 8.23 0.39
C MET A 1 -7.19 8.22 -1.07
N GLN A 2 -6.23 8.16 -2.01
CA GLN A 2 -6.52 8.23 -3.44
C GLN A 2 -6.97 6.87 -4.01
N GLY A 3 -6.33 5.78 -3.57
CA GLY A 3 -6.58 4.42 -4.07
C GLY A 3 -5.51 3.44 -3.57
N PRO A 4 -5.58 2.16 -3.99
CA PRO A 4 -4.53 1.16 -3.72
C PRO A 4 -3.17 1.67 -4.16
N ASP A 5 -2.09 1.33 -3.44
CA ASP A 5 -0.73 1.61 -3.90
C ASP A 5 0.06 0.31 -4.05
N TYR A 6 0.44 -0.01 -5.27
CA TYR A 6 1.16 -1.23 -5.61
C TYR A 6 2.67 -0.97 -5.72
N PRO A 7 3.52 -1.99 -5.52
CA PRO A 7 4.97 -1.87 -5.63
C PRO A 7 5.44 -1.83 -7.09
N THR A 8 4.79 -1.02 -7.93
CA THR A 8 5.11 -0.79 -9.34
C THR A 8 4.75 0.64 -9.71
N GLU A 9 5.40 1.16 -10.74
CA GLU A 9 5.14 2.49 -11.31
C GLU A 9 4.01 2.47 -12.36
N ALA A 10 3.38 1.31 -12.58
CA ALA A 10 2.24 1.19 -13.48
C ALA A 10 1.04 2.04 -13.03
N GLU A 11 0.30 2.57 -14.00
CA GLU A 11 -0.84 3.44 -13.79
C GLU A 11 -2.08 2.64 -13.35
N ILE A 12 -2.82 3.15 -12.37
CA ILE A 12 -4.18 2.69 -12.07
C ILE A 12 -5.16 3.53 -12.90
N ILE A 13 -5.90 2.86 -13.78
CA ILE A 13 -6.79 3.52 -14.76
C ILE A 13 -8.26 3.58 -14.33
N THR A 14 -8.62 2.88 -13.26
CA THR A 14 -9.98 2.90 -12.71
C THR A 14 -10.36 4.30 -12.23
N SER A 15 -11.55 4.76 -12.60
CA SER A 15 -12.04 6.08 -12.23
C SER A 15 -12.15 6.26 -10.71
N ARG A 16 -11.99 7.49 -10.23
CA ARG A 16 -12.12 7.79 -8.79
C ARG A 16 -13.51 7.45 -8.24
N ALA A 17 -14.55 7.57 -9.07
CA ALA A 17 -15.92 7.23 -8.69
C ALA A 17 -16.09 5.73 -8.44
N GLU A 18 -15.46 4.90 -9.26
CA GLU A 18 -15.47 3.45 -9.07
C GLU A 18 -14.64 3.04 -7.85
N ILE A 19 -13.44 3.59 -7.67
CA ILE A 19 -12.61 3.32 -6.49
C ILE A 19 -13.37 3.65 -5.19
N ARG A 20 -14.13 4.75 -5.18
CA ARG A 20 -14.99 5.09 -4.05
C ARG A 20 -16.04 4.02 -3.77
N LYS A 21 -16.75 3.53 -4.80
CA LYS A 21 -17.73 2.43 -4.66
C LYS A 21 -17.10 1.16 -4.11
N ILE A 22 -15.85 0.86 -4.49
CA ILE A 22 -15.11 -0.28 -3.96
C ILE A 22 -14.88 -0.11 -2.46
N TYR A 23 -14.47 1.08 -2.03
CA TYR A 23 -14.26 1.36 -0.61
C TYR A 23 -15.54 1.42 0.22
N GLU A 24 -16.68 1.80 -0.38
CA GLU A 24 -17.99 1.79 0.28
C GLU A 24 -18.56 0.37 0.43
N ASN A 25 -18.40 -0.49 -0.58
CA ASN A 25 -18.96 -1.84 -0.58
C ASN A 25 -18.00 -2.93 -0.08
N GLY A 26 -16.69 -2.64 0.02
CA GLY A 26 -15.63 -3.59 0.37
C GLY A 26 -15.33 -4.64 -0.73
N ARG A 27 -15.93 -4.50 -1.91
CA ARG A 27 -15.75 -5.41 -3.05
C ARG A 27 -15.69 -4.64 -4.36
N GLY A 28 -14.90 -5.15 -5.30
CA GLY A 28 -14.92 -4.70 -6.69
C GLY A 28 -13.67 -5.11 -7.45
N SER A 29 -13.29 -4.34 -8.46
CA SER A 29 -12.12 -4.59 -9.29
C SER A 29 -11.41 -3.29 -9.61
N VAL A 30 -10.09 -3.29 -9.56
CA VAL A 30 -9.24 -2.18 -10.01
C VAL A 30 -8.41 -2.65 -11.19
N ARG A 31 -8.23 -1.79 -12.18
CA ARG A 31 -7.47 -2.09 -13.38
C ARG A 31 -6.18 -1.29 -13.39
N MET A 32 -5.06 -1.96 -13.69
CA MET A 32 -3.77 -1.32 -13.89
C MET A 32 -3.32 -1.48 -15.32
N ARG A 33 -2.62 -0.48 -15.85
CA ARG A 33 -2.07 -0.43 -17.19
C ARG A 33 -0.57 -0.13 -17.14
N ALA A 34 0.18 -0.81 -18.00
CA ALA A 34 1.60 -0.58 -18.17
C ALA A 34 1.90 0.87 -18.62
N VAL A 35 3.01 1.43 -18.14
CA VAL A 35 3.50 2.74 -18.60
C VAL A 35 4.41 2.52 -19.79
N TRP A 36 4.21 3.30 -20.84
CA TRP A 36 4.98 3.23 -22.07
C TRP A 36 5.24 4.62 -22.65
N LYS A 37 6.27 4.71 -23.46
CA LYS A 37 6.66 5.91 -24.22
C LYS A 37 7.01 5.54 -25.65
N LYS A 38 6.89 6.50 -26.57
CA LYS A 38 7.36 6.34 -27.96
C LYS A 38 8.78 6.89 -28.06
N GLU A 39 9.71 6.07 -28.53
CA GLU A 39 11.14 6.39 -28.68
C GLU A 39 11.59 5.94 -30.08
N ASP A 40 12.07 6.87 -30.91
CA ASP A 40 12.51 6.63 -32.29
C ASP A 40 11.55 5.81 -33.17
N GLY A 41 10.24 6.00 -32.97
CA GLY A 41 9.19 5.31 -33.72
C GLY A 41 8.79 3.94 -33.14
N ALA A 42 9.55 3.40 -32.18
CA ALA A 42 9.21 2.19 -31.43
C ALA A 42 8.46 2.52 -30.13
N VAL A 43 7.78 1.52 -29.56
CA VAL A 43 7.18 1.63 -28.23
C VAL A 43 8.10 1.00 -27.21
N VAL A 44 8.38 1.73 -26.14
CA VAL A 44 9.19 1.28 -25.01
C VAL A 44 8.30 1.26 -23.76
N ILE A 45 8.08 0.07 -23.21
CA ILE A 45 7.33 -0.14 -21.97
C ILE A 45 8.31 -0.07 -20.80
N SER A 46 8.08 0.86 -19.87
CA SER A 46 8.96 1.13 -18.72
C SER A 46 8.48 0.51 -17.41
N ALA A 47 7.16 0.34 -17.24
CA ALA A 47 6.60 -0.24 -16.01
C ALA A 47 5.45 -1.20 -16.33
N LEU A 48 5.49 -2.39 -15.71
CA LEU A 48 4.46 -3.41 -15.88
C LEU A 48 3.46 -3.43 -14.71
N PRO A 49 2.23 -3.91 -14.93
CA PRO A 49 1.26 -4.11 -13.86
C PRO A 49 1.78 -5.04 -12.75
N HIS A 50 1.20 -4.92 -11.56
CA HIS A 50 1.62 -5.70 -10.40
C HIS A 50 1.54 -7.22 -10.65
N GLN A 51 2.58 -7.98 -10.27
CA GLN A 51 2.65 -9.44 -10.49
C GLN A 51 2.49 -9.86 -11.96
N VAL A 52 3.01 -9.06 -12.89
CA VAL A 52 3.15 -9.42 -14.30
C VAL A 52 4.64 -9.52 -14.64
N SER A 53 5.05 -10.63 -15.25
CA SER A 53 6.43 -10.82 -15.71
C SER A 53 6.58 -10.34 -17.15
N GLY A 54 7.71 -9.69 -17.46
CA GLY A 54 8.03 -9.27 -18.83
C GLY A 54 8.00 -10.43 -19.82
N ALA A 55 8.62 -11.55 -19.47
CA ALA A 55 8.63 -12.77 -20.28
C ALA A 55 7.22 -13.26 -20.67
N ARG A 56 6.24 -13.19 -19.76
CA ARG A 56 4.86 -13.63 -20.04
C ARG A 56 4.16 -12.69 -21.02
N VAL A 57 4.38 -11.38 -20.88
CA VAL A 57 3.85 -10.40 -21.83
C VAL A 57 4.48 -10.60 -23.21
N LEU A 58 5.81 -10.80 -23.26
CA LEU A 58 6.52 -11.06 -24.51
C LEU A 58 6.01 -12.33 -25.21
N GLU A 59 5.77 -13.40 -24.45
CA GLU A 59 5.21 -14.65 -24.98
C GLU A 59 3.80 -14.45 -25.58
N GLN A 60 2.95 -13.68 -24.90
CA GLN A 60 1.60 -13.36 -25.41
C GLN A 60 1.66 -12.57 -26.71
N ILE A 61 2.52 -11.55 -26.79
CA ILE A 61 2.70 -10.74 -28.01
C ILE A 61 3.27 -11.61 -29.14
N ALA A 62 4.30 -12.41 -28.86
CA ALA A 62 4.89 -13.32 -29.84
C ALA A 62 3.89 -14.38 -30.34
N ALA A 63 2.98 -14.86 -29.50
CA ALA A 63 1.90 -15.74 -29.92
C ALA A 63 0.92 -15.05 -30.88
N GLN A 64 0.58 -13.78 -30.64
CA GLN A 64 -0.26 -13.00 -31.56
C GLN A 64 0.42 -12.73 -32.90
N MET A 65 1.73 -12.46 -32.90
CA MET A 65 2.54 -12.31 -34.13
C MET A 65 2.56 -13.61 -34.95
N ARG A 66 2.82 -14.76 -34.32
CA ARG A 66 2.82 -16.07 -34.99
C ARG A 66 1.45 -16.41 -35.60
N ASN A 67 0.37 -16.05 -34.92
CA ASN A 67 -1.00 -16.26 -35.40
C ASN A 67 -1.45 -15.22 -36.43
N LYS A 68 -0.55 -14.35 -36.93
CA LYS A 68 -0.83 -13.25 -37.87
C LYS A 68 -1.91 -12.26 -37.40
N LYS A 69 -2.20 -12.21 -36.10
CA LYS A 69 -3.17 -11.28 -35.49
C LYS A 69 -2.59 -9.88 -35.26
N LEU A 70 -1.27 -9.73 -35.38
CA LEU A 70 -0.57 -8.47 -35.18
C LEU A 70 0.42 -8.21 -36.32
N PRO A 71 -0.05 -8.00 -37.57
CA PRO A 71 0.83 -7.81 -38.73
C PRO A 71 1.56 -6.46 -38.70
N MET A 72 1.17 -5.54 -37.83
CA MET A 72 1.76 -4.20 -37.73
C MET A 72 3.09 -4.18 -36.94
N VAL A 73 3.35 -5.20 -36.13
CA VAL A 73 4.58 -5.35 -35.35
C VAL A 73 5.57 -6.22 -36.11
N ASP A 74 6.81 -5.77 -36.18
CA ASP A 74 7.90 -6.45 -36.88
C ASP A 74 8.75 -7.29 -35.93
N ASP A 75 9.20 -6.65 -34.84
CA ASP A 75 10.13 -7.25 -33.90
C ASP A 75 9.78 -6.86 -32.46
N LEU A 76 10.19 -7.70 -31.52
CA LEU A 76 9.92 -7.58 -30.10
C LEU A 76 11.17 -7.95 -29.30
N ARG A 77 11.66 -7.03 -28.47
CA ARG A 77 12.94 -7.18 -27.74
C ARG A 77 12.78 -6.90 -26.26
N ASP A 78 13.51 -7.65 -25.46
CA ASP A 78 13.70 -7.39 -24.04
C ASP A 78 15.08 -6.72 -23.86
N GLU A 79 15.07 -5.44 -23.50
CA GLU A 79 16.28 -4.64 -23.24
C GLU A 79 16.36 -4.28 -21.75
N SER A 80 15.83 -5.14 -20.88
CA SER A 80 15.87 -4.95 -19.43
C SER A 80 17.29 -5.16 -18.88
N ASP A 81 17.76 -4.21 -18.09
CA ASP A 81 19.08 -4.20 -17.45
C ASP A 81 18.96 -3.80 -15.96
N HIS A 82 20.09 -3.51 -15.30
CA HIS A 82 20.08 -3.10 -13.90
C HIS A 82 19.57 -1.65 -13.71
N GLU A 83 19.77 -0.77 -14.70
CA GLU A 83 19.37 0.63 -14.65
C GLU A 83 17.89 0.83 -15.01
N ASN A 84 17.37 -0.01 -15.89
CA ASN A 84 16.00 -0.10 -16.38
C ASN A 84 15.48 -1.52 -16.09
N PRO A 85 14.96 -1.76 -14.88
CA PRO A 85 14.51 -3.09 -14.45
C PRO A 85 13.45 -3.73 -15.36
N THR A 86 12.75 -2.93 -16.16
CA THR A 86 11.81 -3.41 -17.16
C THR A 86 11.83 -2.47 -18.36
N ARG A 87 12.37 -2.95 -19.48
CA ARG A 87 12.40 -2.20 -20.74
C ARG A 87 12.08 -3.13 -21.91
N LEU A 88 10.80 -3.17 -22.28
CA LEU A 88 10.33 -3.98 -23.41
C LEU A 88 10.15 -3.09 -24.63
N VAL A 89 10.78 -3.45 -25.74
CA VAL A 89 10.77 -2.66 -26.99
C VAL A 89 9.93 -3.38 -28.04
N ILE A 90 8.92 -2.69 -28.55
CA ILE A 90 8.03 -3.16 -29.63
C ILE A 90 8.33 -2.32 -30.88
N VAL A 91 8.85 -2.97 -31.92
CA VAL A 91 9.24 -2.31 -33.17
C VAL A 91 8.13 -2.49 -34.20
N PRO A 92 7.54 -1.40 -34.73
CA PRO A 92 6.57 -1.50 -35.81
C PRO A 92 7.22 -1.86 -37.15
N ARG A 93 6.44 -2.44 -38.05
CA ARG A 93 6.85 -2.74 -39.44
C ARG A 93 7.14 -1.49 -40.26
N SER A 94 6.50 -0.37 -39.95
CA SER A 94 6.77 0.89 -40.63
C SER A 94 6.46 2.08 -39.71
N ASN A 95 7.08 3.22 -39.99
CA ASN A 95 6.84 4.46 -39.25
C ASN A 95 5.41 5.04 -39.44
N ARG A 96 4.61 4.46 -40.34
CA ARG A 96 3.22 4.88 -40.61
C ARG A 96 2.20 4.15 -39.74
N VAL A 97 2.63 3.14 -38.99
CA VAL A 97 1.76 2.39 -38.08
C VAL A 97 1.36 3.31 -36.92
N ASP A 98 0.05 3.36 -36.65
CA ASP A 98 -0.47 4.02 -35.46
C ASP A 98 -0.21 3.13 -34.23
N MET A 99 0.85 3.47 -33.50
CA MET A 99 1.25 2.74 -32.30
C MET A 99 0.26 2.91 -31.15
N ASP A 100 -0.51 4.00 -31.10
CA ASP A 100 -1.53 4.19 -30.06
C ASP A 100 -2.66 3.16 -30.26
N GLN A 101 -3.05 2.93 -31.51
CA GLN A 101 -4.03 1.90 -31.87
C GLN A 101 -3.53 0.49 -31.54
N VAL A 102 -2.27 0.19 -31.89
CA VAL A 102 -1.62 -1.10 -31.56
C VAL A 102 -1.57 -1.30 -30.03
N MET A 103 -1.18 -0.28 -29.27
CA MET A 103 -1.14 -0.37 -27.81
C MET A 103 -2.52 -0.58 -27.19
N ASN A 104 -3.55 0.09 -27.69
CA ASN A 104 -4.94 -0.14 -27.25
C ASN A 104 -5.40 -1.58 -27.50
N HIS A 105 -5.02 -2.18 -28.63
CA HIS A 105 -5.28 -3.61 -28.87
C HIS A 105 -4.50 -4.51 -27.92
N LEU A 106 -3.21 -4.19 -27.69
CA LEU A 106 -2.34 -4.98 -26.80
C LEU A 106 -2.83 -4.93 -25.34
N PHE A 107 -3.32 -3.78 -24.85
CA PHE A 107 -3.94 -3.70 -23.53
C PHE A 107 -5.18 -4.59 -23.41
N ALA A 108 -6.01 -4.68 -24.45
CA ALA A 108 -7.21 -5.51 -24.40
C ALA A 108 -6.92 -7.03 -24.46
N THR A 109 -5.77 -7.43 -25.01
CA THR A 109 -5.47 -8.82 -25.38
C THR A 109 -4.29 -9.45 -24.65
N THR A 110 -3.51 -8.65 -23.93
CA THR A 110 -2.31 -9.09 -23.17
C THR A 110 -2.39 -8.61 -21.72
N ASP A 111 -1.51 -9.14 -20.87
CA ASP A 111 -1.40 -8.76 -19.45
C ASP A 111 -0.74 -7.36 -19.25
N LEU A 112 -0.53 -6.57 -20.31
CA LEU A 112 -0.14 -5.15 -20.20
C LEU A 112 -1.22 -4.31 -19.52
N GLU A 113 -2.47 -4.74 -19.56
CA GLU A 113 -3.55 -4.23 -18.74
C GLU A 113 -4.19 -5.39 -17.97
N LYS A 114 -4.24 -5.27 -16.65
CA LYS A 114 -4.70 -6.35 -15.78
C LYS A 114 -5.71 -5.86 -14.76
N SER A 115 -6.76 -6.65 -14.58
CA SER A 115 -7.77 -6.41 -13.55
C SER A 115 -7.45 -7.18 -12.27
N TYR A 116 -7.51 -6.50 -11.14
CA TYR A 116 -7.26 -7.01 -9.80
C TYR A 116 -8.56 -6.98 -9.01
N ARG A 117 -9.02 -8.17 -8.62
CA ARG A 117 -10.21 -8.31 -7.78
C ARG A 117 -9.89 -7.83 -6.36
N ILE A 118 -10.72 -6.93 -5.84
CA ILE A 118 -10.68 -6.46 -4.46
C ILE A 118 -11.83 -7.10 -3.70
N ASN A 119 -11.51 -7.78 -2.60
CA ASN A 119 -12.47 -8.29 -1.64
C ASN A 119 -11.89 -8.11 -0.24
N LEU A 120 -12.36 -7.10 0.49
CA LEU A 120 -11.88 -6.73 1.82
C LEU A 120 -12.48 -7.63 2.90
N ASN A 121 -12.28 -8.94 2.75
CA ASN A 121 -12.71 -9.93 3.74
C ASN A 121 -11.62 -10.12 4.79
N MET A 122 -11.95 -9.86 6.05
CA MET A 122 -11.02 -9.98 7.17
C MET A 122 -11.73 -10.40 8.45
N ILE A 123 -10.97 -10.94 9.40
CA ILE A 123 -11.47 -11.31 10.72
C ILE A 123 -11.54 -10.03 11.58
N GLY A 124 -12.71 -9.77 12.15
CA GLY A 124 -12.90 -8.64 13.05
C GLY A 124 -12.40 -8.88 14.46
N LEU A 125 -12.49 -7.83 15.28
CA LEU A 125 -12.30 -7.89 16.73
C LEU A 125 -13.32 -8.81 17.43
N ASP A 126 -14.46 -9.06 16.78
CA ASP A 126 -15.46 -10.04 17.21
C ASP A 126 -15.08 -11.50 16.88
N GLY A 127 -13.92 -11.71 16.24
CA GLY A 127 -13.41 -13.02 15.85
C GLY A 127 -14.15 -13.65 14.67
N ARG A 128 -15.00 -12.90 13.97
CA ARG A 128 -15.77 -13.41 12.83
C ARG A 128 -15.25 -12.87 11.51
N PRO A 129 -15.22 -13.68 10.44
CA PRO A 129 -14.88 -13.21 9.11
C PRO A 129 -16.03 -12.36 8.55
N ALA A 130 -15.72 -11.15 8.10
CA ALA A 130 -16.68 -10.27 7.46
C ALA A 130 -16.01 -9.44 6.36
N VAL A 131 -16.80 -9.08 5.34
CA VAL A 131 -16.39 -8.07 4.36
C VAL A 131 -16.67 -6.70 4.94
N LYS A 132 -15.63 -5.86 5.00
CA LYS A 132 -15.69 -4.55 5.65
C LYS A 132 -15.39 -3.44 4.65
N ASN A 133 -16.07 -2.32 4.81
CA ASN A 133 -15.79 -1.11 4.04
C ASN A 133 -14.57 -0.36 4.61
N LEU A 134 -14.05 0.64 3.89
CA LEU A 134 -12.85 1.37 4.32
C LEU A 134 -13.06 2.08 5.67
N LEU A 135 -14.27 2.61 5.93
CA LEU A 135 -14.58 3.30 7.16
C LEU A 135 -14.59 2.33 8.35
N GLU A 136 -15.21 1.17 8.19
CA GLU A 136 -15.24 0.09 9.19
C GLU A 136 -13.84 -0.40 9.52
N ILE A 137 -13.00 -0.63 8.50
CA ILE A 137 -11.61 -1.06 8.69
C ILE A 137 -10.84 -0.02 9.51
N LEU A 138 -10.88 1.25 9.11
CA LEU A 138 -10.14 2.31 9.81
C LEU A 138 -10.69 2.56 11.21
N SER A 139 -12.02 2.53 11.39
CA SER A 139 -12.66 2.74 12.68
C SER A 139 -12.34 1.60 13.64
N GLU A 140 -12.40 0.36 13.18
CA GLU A 140 -12.12 -0.82 13.98
C GLU A 140 -10.63 -0.95 14.29
N TRP A 141 -9.75 -0.62 13.35
CA TRP A 141 -8.32 -0.54 13.61
C TRP A 141 -7.97 0.57 14.60
N LEU A 142 -8.65 1.73 14.51
CA LEU A 142 -8.50 2.78 15.51
C LEU A 142 -9.00 2.31 16.87
N VAL A 143 -10.11 1.58 16.96
CA VAL A 143 -10.58 0.97 18.22
C VAL A 143 -9.56 -0.02 18.78
N PHE A 144 -9.01 -0.90 17.94
CA PHE A 144 -7.93 -1.82 18.30
C PHE A 144 -6.68 -1.08 18.83
N ARG A 145 -6.34 0.07 18.24
CA ARG A 145 -5.21 0.89 18.67
C ARG A 145 -5.52 1.69 19.95
N LEU A 146 -6.74 2.22 20.08
CA LEU A 146 -7.20 3.14 21.14
C LEU A 146 -7.72 2.45 22.40
N ARG A 147 -8.70 1.55 22.27
CA ARG A 147 -9.81 1.49 23.22
C ARG A 147 -10.07 0.08 23.76
N GLY A 148 -9.65 -0.07 25.02
CA GLY A 148 -10.39 -0.87 25.99
C GLY A 148 -11.75 -0.23 26.28
N THR A 149 -12.81 -1.03 26.17
CA THR A 149 -14.19 -0.75 26.63
C THR A 149 -15.01 0.21 25.74
N ILE A 150 -15.63 -0.31 24.68
CA ILE A 150 -17.03 0.06 24.42
C ILE A 150 -17.85 -0.71 25.45
N THR A 151 -18.44 0.05 26.36
CA THR A 151 -19.39 -0.42 27.37
C THR A 151 -20.39 -1.37 26.72
N ARG A 152 -20.43 -2.59 27.27
CA ARG A 152 -21.44 -3.63 27.08
C ARG A 152 -22.81 -3.05 26.70
N ARG A 153 -23.31 -3.40 25.51
CA ARG A 153 -24.76 -3.55 25.30
C ARG A 153 -25.17 -4.99 24.99
N VAL A 154 -24.25 -5.95 24.98
CA VAL A 154 -24.63 -7.36 24.84
C VAL A 154 -23.77 -8.18 25.79
N GLY A 155 -24.42 -8.86 26.74
CA GLY A 155 -23.79 -9.63 27.79
C GLY A 155 -23.17 -10.92 27.26
N PHE A 156 -22.00 -10.81 26.63
CA PHE A 156 -21.11 -11.95 26.42
C PHE A 156 -19.70 -11.57 26.84
N SER A 157 -19.26 -12.22 27.92
CA SER A 157 -17.91 -12.14 28.47
C SER A 157 -16.99 -13.00 27.60
N CYS A 158 -16.52 -12.43 26.49
CA CYS A 158 -15.33 -12.90 25.80
C CYS A 158 -14.32 -11.76 25.84
N ALA A 159 -13.59 -11.66 26.94
CA ALA A 159 -12.48 -10.73 27.10
C ALA A 159 -11.27 -11.27 26.31
N ASN A 160 -11.25 -11.03 25.00
CA ASN A 160 -10.06 -11.23 24.16
C ASN A 160 -9.44 -9.86 23.83
N ASP A 161 -8.79 -9.28 24.84
CA ASP A 161 -7.36 -8.96 24.83
C ASP A 161 -6.66 -8.35 23.60
N LEU A 162 -7.14 -7.24 23.05
CA LEU A 162 -6.50 -6.58 21.91
C LEU A 162 -6.38 -5.04 22.05
N ASP A 163 -5.92 -4.55 23.21
CA ASP A 163 -5.75 -3.11 23.53
C ASP A 163 -4.27 -2.68 23.57
N THR A 164 -3.69 -2.14 22.49
CA THR A 164 -2.22 -1.93 22.49
C THR A 164 -1.73 -0.75 23.34
N VAL A 165 -2.24 0.46 23.13
CA VAL A 165 -1.68 1.67 23.80
C VAL A 165 -2.06 1.77 25.28
N ARG A 166 -3.33 1.50 25.63
CA ARG A 166 -3.77 1.53 27.02
C ARG A 166 -3.06 0.46 27.86
N ARG A 167 -2.85 -0.75 27.34
CA ARG A 167 -2.04 -1.79 28.02
C ARG A 167 -0.60 -1.36 28.17
N ARG A 168 0.01 -0.77 27.13
CA ARG A 168 1.38 -0.26 27.21
C ARG A 168 1.53 0.76 28.34
N LEU A 169 0.59 1.71 28.45
CA LEU A 169 0.61 2.73 29.50
C LEU A 169 0.30 2.13 30.88
N ASN A 170 -0.68 1.23 31.00
CA ASN A 170 -0.98 0.54 32.26
C ASN A 170 0.17 -0.36 32.73
N TYR A 171 0.82 -1.07 31.82
CA TYR A 171 2.00 -1.89 32.12
C TYR A 171 3.15 -1.03 32.65
N ARG A 172 3.40 0.12 32.01
CA ARG A 172 4.40 1.06 32.51
C ARG A 172 3.98 1.65 33.85
N LEU A 173 2.73 2.07 34.00
CA LEU A 173 2.19 2.64 35.24
C LEU A 173 2.30 1.63 36.40
N GLU A 174 1.96 0.37 36.18
CA GLU A 174 2.06 -0.68 37.21
C GLU A 174 3.53 -0.87 37.66
N LYS A 175 4.48 -0.85 36.72
CA LYS A 175 5.91 -0.88 37.06
C LYS A 175 6.34 0.35 37.88
N VAL A 176 5.89 1.54 37.48
CA VAL A 176 6.19 2.79 38.18
C VAL A 176 5.60 2.76 39.59
N LEU A 177 4.34 2.32 39.75
CA LEU A 177 3.68 2.21 41.05
C LEU A 177 4.36 1.18 41.95
N LYS A 178 4.70 -0.01 41.43
CA LYS A 178 5.47 -1.01 42.18
C LYS A 178 6.81 -0.47 42.63
N ARG A 179 7.52 0.28 41.78
CA ARG A 179 8.81 0.86 42.12
C ARG A 179 8.67 1.95 43.18
N LEU A 180 7.73 2.88 43.02
CA LEU A 180 7.42 3.92 44.00
C LEU A 180 7.07 3.31 45.37
N HIS A 181 6.26 2.25 45.37
CA HIS A 181 5.88 1.52 46.59
C HIS A 181 7.10 0.96 47.32
N ILE A 182 8.07 0.37 46.61
CA ILE A 182 9.32 -0.09 47.23
C ILE A 182 10.16 1.09 47.73
N LEU A 183 10.32 2.16 46.95
CA LEU A 183 11.10 3.34 47.35
C LEU A 183 10.54 4.00 48.62
N GLU A 184 9.21 4.05 48.77
CA GLU A 184 8.55 4.55 49.98
C GLU A 184 8.93 3.71 51.22
N GLY A 185 8.89 2.38 51.11
CA GLY A 185 9.30 1.49 52.20
C GLY A 185 10.78 1.63 52.56
N LEU A 186 11.64 1.79 51.55
CA LEU A 186 13.07 2.04 51.77
C LEU A 186 13.29 3.37 52.52
N LEU A 187 12.61 4.45 52.14
CA LEU A 187 12.73 5.75 52.81
C LEU A 187 12.26 5.72 54.26
N VAL A 188 11.21 4.95 54.56
CA VAL A 188 10.77 4.70 55.95
C VAL A 188 11.87 4.01 56.74
N ALA A 189 12.58 3.04 56.14
CA ALA A 189 13.72 2.38 56.78
C ALA A 189 14.92 3.32 56.99
N PHE A 190 15.21 4.23 56.06
CA PHE A 190 16.27 5.24 56.25
C PHE A 190 15.97 6.19 57.40
N LEU A 191 14.70 6.57 57.60
CA LEU A 191 14.29 7.47 58.67
C LEU A 191 14.38 6.81 60.05
N ASN A 192 14.11 5.49 60.13
CA ASN A 192 14.04 4.72 61.38
C ASN A 192 15.09 3.59 61.42
N ILE A 193 16.31 3.87 60.97
CA ILE A 193 17.32 2.82 60.75
C ILE A 193 17.70 2.07 62.03
N ASP A 194 17.81 2.77 63.15
CA ASP A 194 18.18 2.17 64.43
C ASP A 194 17.09 1.19 64.92
N GLU A 195 15.83 1.57 64.81
CA GLU A 195 14.67 0.75 65.20
C GLU A 195 14.50 -0.46 64.27
N VAL A 196 14.75 -0.29 62.96
CA VAL A 196 14.75 -1.40 62.00
C VAL A 196 15.87 -2.40 62.32
N ILE A 197 17.08 -1.94 62.64
CA ILE A 197 18.20 -2.82 63.03
C ILE A 197 17.90 -3.52 64.36
N GLU A 198 17.27 -2.84 65.31
CA GLU A 198 16.88 -3.42 66.60
C GLU A 198 15.89 -4.58 66.41
N ILE A 199 14.83 -4.38 65.61
CA ILE A 199 13.85 -5.42 65.29
C ILE A 199 14.51 -6.60 64.58
N ILE A 200 15.39 -6.35 63.60
CA ILE A 200 16.09 -7.43 62.87
C ILE A 200 17.01 -8.26 63.77
N ARG A 201 17.55 -7.66 64.84
CA ARG A 201 18.48 -8.34 65.76
C ARG A 201 17.81 -9.08 66.90
N ASN A 202 16.65 -8.61 67.37
CA ASN A 202 16.02 -9.10 68.59
C ASN A 202 14.82 -10.02 68.32
N GLU A 203 14.17 -9.90 67.16
CA GLU A 203 12.99 -10.69 66.82
C GLU A 203 13.39 -11.92 65.97
N ASP A 204 12.82 -13.09 66.27
CA ASP A 204 13.07 -14.33 65.50
C ASP A 204 12.51 -14.23 64.06
N GLU A 205 11.36 -13.58 63.90
CA GLU A 205 10.74 -13.30 62.60
C GLU A 205 10.60 -11.79 62.39
N PRO A 206 11.58 -11.11 61.79
CA PRO A 206 11.57 -9.65 61.69
C PRO A 206 10.56 -9.12 60.66
N LYS A 207 10.17 -9.92 59.67
CA LYS A 207 9.28 -9.49 58.58
C LYS A 207 7.87 -9.10 59.08
N PRO A 208 7.13 -9.94 59.84
CA PRO A 208 5.84 -9.53 60.42
C PRO A 208 5.96 -8.36 61.40
N ALA A 209 7.04 -8.29 62.18
CA ALA A 209 7.27 -7.21 63.15
C ALA A 209 7.46 -5.85 62.45
N LEU A 210 8.26 -5.79 61.39
CA LEU A 210 8.44 -4.58 60.56
C LEU A 210 7.14 -4.11 59.92
N MET A 211 6.32 -5.04 59.41
CA MET A 211 5.01 -4.73 58.83
C MET A 211 4.06 -4.12 59.85
N SER A 212 3.97 -4.73 61.04
CA SER A 212 3.09 -4.27 62.13
C SER A 212 3.50 -2.90 62.67
N ARG A 213 4.81 -2.68 62.84
CA ARG A 213 5.36 -1.46 63.44
C ARG A 213 5.26 -0.23 62.54
N PHE A 214 5.63 -0.39 61.27
CA PHE A 214 5.73 0.73 60.32
C PHE A 214 4.58 0.78 59.30
N GLY A 215 3.61 -0.15 59.39
CA GLY A 215 2.49 -0.22 58.44
C GLY A 215 2.91 -0.60 57.02
N LEU A 216 4.01 -1.35 56.87
CA LEU A 216 4.57 -1.73 55.58
C LEU A 216 3.87 -2.94 54.99
N THR A 217 3.85 -3.06 53.66
CA THR A 217 3.41 -4.28 53.00
C THR A 217 4.49 -5.35 53.04
N GLU A 218 4.09 -6.60 52.78
CA GLU A 218 5.00 -7.73 52.71
C GLU A 218 6.17 -7.50 51.73
N THR A 219 5.87 -6.95 50.55
CA THR A 219 6.87 -6.63 49.51
C THR A 219 7.82 -5.51 49.90
N GLN A 220 7.37 -4.53 50.69
CA GLN A 220 8.24 -3.47 51.22
C GLN A 220 9.15 -4.02 52.32
N ALA A 221 8.60 -4.79 53.26
CA ALA A 221 9.38 -5.41 54.33
C ALA A 221 10.47 -6.33 53.76
N GLU A 222 10.16 -7.12 52.73
CA GLU A 222 11.15 -7.94 52.02
C GLU A 222 12.27 -7.08 51.43
N ALA A 223 11.93 -5.99 50.73
CA ALA A 223 12.92 -5.10 50.13
C ALA A 223 13.83 -4.41 51.17
N ILE A 224 13.32 -4.16 52.38
CA ILE A 224 14.11 -3.62 53.50
C ILE A 224 15.06 -4.68 54.05
N LEU A 225 14.62 -5.93 54.19
CA LEU A 225 15.48 -7.04 54.63
C LEU A 225 16.61 -7.34 53.62
N GLU A 226 16.35 -7.14 52.33
CA GLU A 226 17.36 -7.28 51.27
C GLU A 226 18.33 -6.08 51.14
N LEU A 227 18.16 -5.02 51.94
CA LEU A 227 19.07 -3.86 51.91
C LEU A 227 20.49 -4.25 52.31
N LYS A 228 21.45 -3.87 51.47
CA LYS A 228 22.88 -4.02 51.77
C LYS A 228 23.37 -2.80 52.56
N LEU A 229 24.26 -3.02 53.52
CA LEU A 229 24.83 -1.96 54.36
C LEU A 229 25.43 -0.78 53.57
N ARG A 230 26.02 -1.04 52.40
CA ARG A 230 26.54 0.01 51.50
C ARG A 230 25.47 1.00 51.00
N HIS A 231 24.22 0.56 50.92
CA HIS A 231 23.11 1.39 50.50
C HIS A 231 22.63 2.33 51.60
N LEU A 232 23.12 2.21 52.83
CA LEU A 232 22.78 3.09 53.95
C LEU A 232 23.51 4.45 53.91
N ALA A 233 24.36 4.69 52.91
CA ALA A 233 25.06 5.96 52.75
C ALA A 233 24.09 7.09 52.37
N LYS A 234 24.31 8.32 52.87
CA LYS A 234 23.49 9.52 52.53
C LYS A 234 23.37 9.78 51.03
N LEU A 235 24.40 9.44 50.25
CA LEU A 235 24.38 9.59 48.80
C LEU A 235 23.32 8.69 48.13
N GLU A 236 23.10 7.49 48.68
CA GLU A 236 22.12 6.54 48.18
C GLU A 236 20.69 6.99 48.54
N GLU A 237 20.50 7.59 49.72
CA GLU A 237 19.22 8.23 50.07
C GLU A 237 18.87 9.36 49.08
N MET A 238 19.84 10.22 48.73
CA MET A 238 19.63 11.28 47.73
C MET A 238 19.25 10.72 46.36
N LYS A 239 19.86 9.61 45.94
CA LYS A 239 19.50 8.92 44.68
C LYS A 239 18.09 8.36 44.72
N ILE A 240 17.70 7.73 45.83
CA ILE A 240 16.34 7.18 46.02
C ILE A 240 15.30 8.28 45.96
N ARG A 241 15.53 9.42 46.64
CA ARG A 241 14.63 10.58 46.56
C ARG A 241 14.57 11.19 45.16
N GLY A 242 15.70 11.25 44.46
CA GLY A 242 15.76 11.67 43.06
C GLY A 242 14.90 10.78 42.17
N GLU A 243 15.13 9.46 42.23
CA GLU A 243 14.37 8.45 41.48
C GLU A 243 12.87 8.52 41.79
N GLN A 244 12.50 8.65 43.06
CA GLN A 244 11.10 8.81 43.48
C GLN A 244 10.47 10.04 42.82
N SER A 245 11.13 11.20 42.84
CA SER A 245 10.59 12.44 42.27
C SER A 245 10.39 12.38 40.76
N GLU A 246 11.25 11.63 40.04
CA GLU A 246 11.12 11.41 38.60
C GLU A 246 9.96 10.45 38.30
N LEU A 247 9.86 9.35 39.06
CA LEU A 247 8.79 8.37 38.92
C LEU A 247 7.42 8.93 39.32
N GLU A 248 7.34 9.86 40.27
CA GLU A 248 6.10 10.57 40.60
C GLU A 248 5.62 11.45 39.45
N LYS A 249 6.53 12.21 38.81
CA LYS A 249 6.20 12.97 37.59
C LYS A 249 5.74 12.06 36.47
N GLU A 250 6.41 10.92 36.28
CA GLU A 250 6.02 9.93 35.28
C GLU A 250 4.65 9.31 35.58
N ARG A 251 4.38 8.93 36.85
CA ARG A 251 3.09 8.41 37.30
C ARG A 251 1.97 9.39 36.98
N ASP A 252 2.12 10.65 37.35
CA ASP A 252 1.10 11.68 37.17
C ASP A 252 0.85 11.97 35.68
N GLN A 253 1.91 11.93 34.87
CA GLN A 253 1.80 12.03 33.41
C GLN A 253 0.99 10.83 32.84
N LEU A 254 1.32 9.60 33.23
CA LEU A 254 0.66 8.38 32.75
C LEU A 254 -0.81 8.35 33.18
N GLN A 255 -1.09 8.60 34.46
CA GLN A 255 -2.45 8.70 34.99
C GLN A 255 -3.24 9.82 34.31
N GLY A 256 -2.61 10.98 34.09
CA GLY A 256 -3.21 12.10 33.39
C GLY A 256 -3.60 11.77 31.95
N ILE A 257 -2.80 10.96 31.24
CA ILE A 257 -3.13 10.47 29.88
C ILE A 257 -4.26 9.44 29.94
N LEU A 258 -4.19 8.48 30.88
CA LEU A 258 -5.18 7.41 31.03
C LEU A 258 -6.57 7.93 31.44
N ALA A 259 -6.62 9.01 32.20
CA ALA A 259 -7.86 9.63 32.70
C ALA A 259 -8.57 10.53 31.66
N SER A 260 -7.87 11.00 30.61
CA SER A 260 -8.44 11.94 29.63
C SER A 260 -8.38 11.39 28.21
N GLU A 261 -9.54 11.12 27.62
CA GLU A 261 -9.64 10.68 26.22
C GLU A 261 -9.00 11.70 25.25
N ARG A 262 -9.10 13.00 25.54
CA ARG A 262 -8.46 14.05 24.73
C ARG A 262 -6.94 13.91 24.72
N LYS A 263 -6.32 13.67 25.88
CA LYS A 263 -4.86 13.46 25.98
C LYS A 263 -4.44 12.17 25.28
N MET A 264 -5.23 11.10 25.40
CA MET A 264 -5.00 9.85 24.67
C MET A 264 -5.04 10.05 23.15
N ASN A 265 -6.07 10.73 22.63
CA ASN A 265 -6.21 11.01 21.21
C ASN A 265 -5.05 11.87 20.68
N ASN A 266 -4.56 12.83 21.48
CA ASN A 266 -3.41 13.64 21.11
C ASN A 266 -2.11 12.83 21.06
N LEU A 267 -1.92 11.90 22.01
CA LEU A 267 -0.76 10.99 22.01
C LEU A 267 -0.74 10.15 20.73
N LEU A 268 -1.88 9.54 20.38
CA LEU A 268 -1.98 8.70 19.19
C LEU A 268 -1.78 9.47 17.90
N LYS A 269 -2.31 10.68 17.78
CA LYS A 269 -2.04 11.54 16.62
C LYS A 269 -0.53 11.79 16.46
N LYS A 270 0.17 12.07 17.55
CA LYS A 270 1.63 12.27 17.53
C LYS A 270 2.38 11.01 17.12
N GLU A 271 2.00 9.85 17.66
CA GLU A 271 2.61 8.56 17.28
C GLU A 271 2.38 8.26 15.81
N LEU A 272 1.15 8.34 15.32
CA LEU A 272 0.83 8.06 13.92
C LEU A 272 1.54 9.02 12.95
N GLN A 273 1.71 10.28 13.34
CA GLN A 273 2.46 11.25 12.55
C GLN A 273 3.95 10.94 12.55
N ALA A 274 4.52 10.57 13.71
CA ALA A 274 5.92 10.16 13.81
C ALA A 274 6.19 8.89 13.00
N ASP A 275 5.29 7.89 13.08
CA ASP A 275 5.38 6.64 12.32
C ASP A 275 5.25 6.91 10.82
N ALA A 276 4.31 7.77 10.40
CA ALA A 276 4.17 8.16 9.00
C ALA A 276 5.42 8.90 8.48
N GLN A 277 6.10 9.69 9.30
CA GLN A 277 7.34 10.35 8.92
C GLN A 277 8.55 9.40 8.94
N GLY A 278 8.58 8.44 9.86
CA GLY A 278 9.67 7.48 10.00
C GLY A 278 9.64 6.34 8.98
N TYR A 279 8.45 5.94 8.53
CA TYR A 279 8.25 4.78 7.66
C TYR A 279 7.51 5.09 6.35
N GLY A 280 7.05 6.32 6.15
CA GLY A 280 6.32 6.71 4.93
C GLY A 280 7.23 6.83 3.72
N ASP A 281 6.71 6.44 2.57
CA ASP A 281 7.34 6.56 1.26
C ASP A 281 6.44 7.36 0.29
N GLU A 282 7.04 7.79 -0.83
CA GLU A 282 6.28 8.41 -1.90
C GLU A 282 5.46 7.37 -2.65
N ARG A 283 4.30 7.79 -3.14
CA ARG A 283 3.38 6.93 -3.87
C ARG A 283 4.06 6.38 -5.13
N ARG A 284 3.99 5.06 -5.32
CA ARG A 284 4.61 4.39 -6.48
C ARG A 284 3.68 4.29 -7.67
N SER A 285 2.41 3.92 -7.44
CA SER A 285 1.43 3.70 -8.51
C SER A 285 0.52 4.92 -8.71
N PRO A 286 0.74 5.75 -9.75
CA PRO A 286 -0.09 6.93 -9.99
C PRO A 286 -1.51 6.52 -10.44
N LEU A 287 -2.51 7.33 -10.05
CA LEU A 287 -3.87 7.19 -10.60
C LEU A 287 -4.01 8.12 -11.80
N HIS A 288 -4.21 7.53 -12.97
CA HIS A 288 -4.47 8.28 -14.19
C HIS A 288 -5.59 7.61 -14.96
N GLU A 289 -6.74 8.27 -15.03
CA GLU A 289 -7.89 7.75 -15.75
C GLU A 289 -7.57 7.73 -17.25
N ARG A 290 -7.73 6.57 -17.88
CA ARG A 290 -7.51 6.35 -19.31
C ARG A 290 -8.76 5.77 -19.93
N GLU A 291 -8.93 5.97 -21.23
CA GLU A 291 -10.00 5.30 -21.99
C GLU A 291 -9.85 3.78 -21.94
N GLU A 292 -10.98 3.06 -21.91
CA GLU A 292 -10.98 1.61 -21.92
C GLU A 292 -10.33 1.08 -23.20
N ALA A 293 -9.44 0.09 -23.03
CA ALA A 293 -8.80 -0.58 -24.15
C ALA A 293 -9.84 -1.32 -25.00
N LYS A 294 -9.74 -1.18 -26.32
CA LYS A 294 -10.59 -1.89 -27.29
C LYS A 294 -9.72 -2.74 -28.20
N ALA A 295 -10.10 -4.01 -28.35
CA ALA A 295 -9.47 -4.88 -29.32
C ALA A 295 -9.88 -4.44 -30.74
N MET A 296 -8.88 -4.20 -31.59
CA MET A 296 -9.09 -4.03 -33.04
C MET A 296 -9.77 -5.26 -33.67
N SER A 297 -10.63 -5.02 -34.66
CA SER A 297 -11.14 -6.07 -35.52
C SER A 297 -10.10 -6.45 -36.59
N GLU A 298 -10.23 -7.63 -37.20
CA GLU A 298 -9.33 -8.09 -38.27
C GLU A 298 -9.32 -7.13 -39.48
N HIS A 299 -10.43 -6.41 -39.70
CA HIS A 299 -10.55 -5.39 -40.75
C HIS A 299 -9.74 -4.13 -40.43
N ASP A 300 -9.69 -3.72 -39.16
CA ASP A 300 -8.95 -2.53 -38.71
C ASP A 300 -7.43 -2.75 -38.73
N MET A 301 -6.99 -4.01 -38.81
CA MET A 301 -5.58 -4.40 -38.86
C MET A 301 -4.98 -4.24 -40.27
N LEU A 302 -5.80 -3.94 -41.28
CA LEU A 302 -5.34 -3.69 -42.64
C LEU A 302 -4.67 -2.30 -42.73
N PRO A 303 -3.64 -2.14 -43.58
CA PRO A 303 -2.98 -0.85 -43.76
C PRO A 303 -3.97 0.22 -44.22
N SER A 304 -4.21 1.23 -43.38
CA SER A 304 -4.95 2.42 -43.78
C SER A 304 -4.02 3.36 -44.52
N GLU A 305 -3.91 3.17 -45.84
CA GLU A 305 -3.20 4.11 -46.70
C GLU A 305 -4.15 5.24 -47.13
N PRO A 306 -3.73 6.52 -47.07
CA PRO A 306 -4.51 7.60 -47.65
C PRO A 306 -4.67 7.33 -49.15
N VAL A 307 -5.91 7.12 -49.58
CA VAL A 307 -6.25 6.75 -50.96
C VAL A 307 -7.26 7.75 -51.51
N THR A 308 -7.01 8.20 -52.73
CA THR A 308 -7.97 8.98 -53.50
C THR A 308 -8.63 8.06 -54.52
N ILE A 309 -9.95 7.93 -54.44
CA ILE A 309 -10.75 7.15 -55.38
C ILE A 309 -11.29 8.09 -56.45
N VAL A 310 -10.95 7.83 -57.71
CA VAL A 310 -11.40 8.60 -58.88
C VAL A 310 -12.43 7.79 -59.64
N LEU A 311 -13.65 8.33 -59.76
CA LEU A 311 -14.73 7.77 -60.58
C LEU A 311 -14.87 8.56 -61.88
N SER A 312 -14.71 7.89 -63.02
CA SER A 312 -14.91 8.48 -64.35
C SER A 312 -16.39 8.48 -64.75
N GLN A 313 -16.80 9.44 -65.59
CA GLN A 313 -18.12 9.48 -66.22
C GLN A 313 -18.42 8.23 -67.05
N MET A 314 -17.39 7.51 -67.50
CA MET A 314 -17.53 6.24 -68.24
C MET A 314 -17.67 5.01 -67.33
N GLY A 315 -17.79 5.19 -66.00
CA GLY A 315 -17.95 4.11 -65.03
C GLY A 315 -16.64 3.45 -64.57
N TRP A 316 -15.49 4.08 -64.84
CA TRP A 316 -14.18 3.51 -64.46
C TRP A 316 -13.80 3.97 -63.05
N VAL A 317 -13.43 3.01 -62.19
CA VAL A 317 -12.94 3.28 -60.84
C VAL A 317 -11.43 3.12 -60.83
N ARG A 318 -10.70 4.13 -60.32
CA ARG A 318 -9.26 4.05 -60.08
C ARG A 318 -8.93 4.44 -58.65
N SER A 319 -7.98 3.73 -58.07
CA SER A 319 -7.38 4.01 -56.76
C SER A 319 -6.01 4.62 -56.96
N ALA A 320 -5.75 5.76 -56.34
CA ALA A 320 -4.49 6.48 -56.43
C ALA A 320 -3.98 6.85 -55.03
N LYS A 321 -2.65 6.82 -54.85
CA LYS A 321 -2.01 6.93 -53.52
C LYS A 321 -1.86 8.39 -53.08
N GLY A 322 -2.29 8.71 -51.87
CA GLY A 322 -2.19 10.03 -51.26
C GLY A 322 -3.40 10.94 -51.53
N HIS A 323 -3.45 12.07 -50.84
CA HIS A 323 -4.49 13.10 -51.02
C HIS A 323 -4.10 14.19 -52.04
N ASP A 324 -2.81 14.31 -52.37
CA ASP A 324 -2.29 15.28 -53.34
C ASP A 324 -2.25 14.73 -54.76
N ILE A 325 -3.44 14.41 -55.31
CA ILE A 325 -3.57 14.00 -56.70
C ILE A 325 -4.50 14.97 -57.41
N ASP A 326 -3.95 15.67 -58.40
CA ASP A 326 -4.76 16.42 -59.37
C ASP A 326 -5.61 15.42 -60.18
N ALA A 327 -6.92 15.41 -59.92
CA ALA A 327 -7.89 14.55 -60.57
C ALA A 327 -7.82 14.65 -62.12
N PHE A 328 -7.43 15.82 -62.65
CA PHE A 328 -7.30 16.05 -64.08
C PHE A 328 -6.03 15.41 -64.67
N ALA A 329 -4.92 15.43 -63.93
CA ALA A 329 -3.65 14.83 -64.36
C ALA A 329 -3.70 13.28 -64.38
N ALA A 330 -4.42 12.68 -63.43
CA ALA A 330 -4.64 11.23 -63.37
C ALA A 330 -5.45 10.69 -64.57
N TYR A 331 -6.37 11.50 -65.10
CA TYR A 331 -7.15 11.18 -66.30
C TYR A 331 -6.32 11.28 -67.59
N ARG A 332 -5.48 12.34 -67.70
CA ARG A 332 -4.74 12.68 -68.94
C ARG A 332 -3.67 11.66 -69.35
N LYS A 333 -3.07 10.96 -68.38
CA LYS A 333 -2.07 9.90 -68.62
C LYS A 333 -2.62 8.73 -69.46
N HIS A 334 -3.95 8.62 -69.59
CA HIS A 334 -4.61 7.53 -70.32
C HIS A 334 -4.77 7.77 -71.83
N LEU A 335 -4.70 9.02 -72.30
CA LEU A 335 -4.79 9.32 -73.74
C LEU A 335 -3.50 8.98 -74.53
N GLN A 336 -2.43 8.55 -73.85
CA GLN A 336 -1.12 8.25 -74.45
C GLN A 336 -0.67 6.79 -74.30
N SER A 337 -1.51 5.87 -73.82
CA SER A 337 -1.16 4.45 -73.66
C SER A 337 -1.99 3.57 -74.62
N PRO A 338 -1.38 2.69 -75.43
CA PRO A 338 -2.13 1.82 -76.33
C PRO A 338 -2.86 0.71 -75.55
N PRO A 339 -3.96 0.15 -76.07
CA PRO A 339 -4.75 -0.87 -75.37
C PRO A 339 -3.99 -2.20 -75.39
N PHE A 340 -3.55 -2.67 -74.23
CA PHE A 340 -3.05 -4.05 -74.08
C PHE A 340 -4.15 -4.97 -73.52
N HIS A 341 -4.13 -6.19 -74.06
CA HIS A 341 -5.08 -7.28 -73.89
C HIS A 341 -5.48 -7.61 -72.45
N GLN A 342 -6.78 -7.88 -72.27
CA GLN A 342 -7.32 -8.71 -71.19
C GLN A 342 -6.67 -10.10 -71.24
N GLN A 343 -5.95 -10.48 -70.19
CA GLN A 343 -5.81 -11.89 -69.81
C GLN A 343 -6.85 -12.19 -68.74
N THR A 344 -7.85 -12.97 -69.10
CA THR A 344 -8.71 -13.71 -68.17
C THR A 344 -7.92 -14.92 -67.66
N GLY A 345 -7.53 -14.91 -66.39
CA GLY A 345 -7.14 -16.10 -65.64
C GLY A 345 -8.25 -16.46 -64.64
N PRO A 346 -8.55 -17.75 -64.43
CA PRO A 346 -9.62 -18.17 -63.53
C PRO A 346 -9.22 -17.96 -62.07
N GLU A 347 -10.13 -17.39 -61.29
CA GLU A 347 -10.04 -17.32 -59.83
C GLU A 347 -10.30 -18.73 -59.23
N LEU A 348 -9.38 -19.16 -58.36
CA LEU A 348 -9.63 -20.03 -57.22
C LEU A 348 -9.16 -19.31 -55.97
#